data_AF-A0A0W0VLL3-F1
#
_entry.id   AF-A0A0W0VLL3-F1
#
_cell.length_a   1.000
_cell.length_b   1.000
_cell.length_c   1.000
_cell.angle_alpha   90.00
_cell.angle_beta   90.00
_cell.angle_gamma   90.00
#
_symmetry.space_group_name_H-M   'P 1'
#
loop_
_entity.id
_entity.type
_entity.pdbx_description
1 polymer ?
#
loop_
_entity_poly.entity_id
_entity_poly.type
_entity_poly.pdbx_seq_one_letter_code
_entity_poly.pdbx_strand_id
1 'polypeptide(L)'
;MKIIRRNFLLLLVLFTLFLAPAIAAYFFYCNPELLAERGTNKGELLTSPFFMPELKKNPAKWSLVLWSPDACEHQCAQKLDELARVRLALGRYLYEINIVLLMTGKSKPDPQLLATMREEGLDLMKLKSAKLPVFSRIYIADPEGFLVLSYSIDANPKDIYHDIKRLVARNG
;
A
#
# COMPACT_ATOMS: atom_id res chain seq x y z
N MET A 1 53.52 -36.33 0.44
CA MET A 1 52.19 -36.34 1.11
C MET A 1 51.66 -34.98 1.59
N LYS A 2 52.49 -33.93 1.80
CA LYS A 2 52.01 -32.57 2.19
C LYS A 2 51.35 -31.77 1.03
N ILE A 3 51.82 -31.95 -0.21
CA ILE A 3 51.34 -31.21 -1.40
C ILE A 3 49.91 -31.64 -1.80
N ILE A 4 49.60 -32.94 -1.74
CA ILE A 4 48.28 -33.50 -2.05
C ILE A 4 47.21 -32.99 -1.07
N ARG A 5 47.55 -32.88 0.23
CA ARG A 5 46.64 -32.33 1.25
C ARG A 5 46.33 -30.85 1.03
N ARG A 6 47.30 -30.05 0.55
CA ARG A 6 47.10 -28.62 0.24
C ARG A 6 46.19 -28.42 -0.97
N ASN A 7 46.39 -29.18 -2.04
CA ASN A 7 45.56 -29.09 -3.25
C ASN A 7 44.13 -29.56 -2.97
N PHE A 8 43.96 -30.62 -2.18
CA PHE A 8 42.65 -31.06 -1.74
C PHE A 8 41.93 -30.01 -0.88
N LEU A 9 42.66 -29.34 0.02
CA LEU A 9 42.12 -28.22 0.80
C LEU A 9 41.67 -27.07 -0.10
N LEU A 10 42.45 -26.71 -1.13
CA LEU A 10 42.09 -25.68 -2.10
C LEU A 10 40.83 -26.05 -2.90
N LEU A 11 40.71 -27.30 -3.33
CA LEU A 11 39.51 -27.80 -4.02
C LEU A 11 38.27 -27.76 -3.10
N LEU A 12 38.43 -28.09 -1.82
CA LEU A 12 37.34 -28.03 -0.84
C LEU A 12 36.90 -26.58 -0.60
N VAL A 13 37.85 -25.65 -0.44
CA VAL A 13 37.54 -24.22 -0.31
C VAL A 13 36.80 -23.70 -1.54
N LEU A 14 37.30 -24.02 -2.75
CA LEU A 14 36.66 -23.62 -3.99
C LEU A 14 35.24 -24.20 -4.09
N PHE A 15 35.07 -25.49 -3.82
CA PHE A 15 33.76 -26.15 -3.82
C PHE A 15 32.79 -25.50 -2.83
N THR A 16 33.24 -25.22 -1.61
CA THR A 16 32.41 -24.51 -0.61
C THR A 16 32.07 -23.08 -1.04
N LEU A 17 32.99 -22.36 -1.69
CA LEU A 17 32.74 -21.01 -2.19
C LEU A 17 31.61 -20.99 -3.23
N PHE A 18 31.54 -22.02 -4.09
CA PHE A 18 30.48 -22.15 -5.09
C PHE A 18 29.17 -22.72 -4.53
N LEU A 19 29.22 -23.66 -3.58
CA LEU A 19 28.01 -24.25 -3.00
C LEU A 19 27.37 -23.37 -1.93
N ALA A 20 28.15 -22.58 -1.18
CA ALA A 20 27.64 -21.79 -0.07
C ALA A 20 26.50 -20.83 -0.48
N PRO A 21 26.57 -20.08 -1.61
CA PRO A 21 25.45 -19.25 -2.06
C PRO A 21 24.18 -20.06 -2.37
N ALA A 22 24.31 -21.24 -2.97
CA ALA A 22 23.15 -22.08 -3.31
C ALA A 22 22.49 -22.69 -2.08
N ILE A 23 23.30 -23.17 -1.12
CA ILE A 23 22.82 -23.68 0.17
C ILE A 23 22.14 -22.55 0.95
N ALA A 24 22.75 -21.36 1.00
CA ALA A 24 22.17 -20.20 1.66
C ALA A 24 20.85 -19.79 1.00
N ALA A 25 20.79 -19.72 -0.33
CA ALA A 25 19.56 -19.38 -1.06
C ALA A 25 18.44 -20.38 -0.78
N TYR A 26 18.74 -21.68 -0.80
CA TYR A 26 17.76 -22.72 -0.47
C TYR A 26 17.29 -22.63 0.99
N PHE A 27 18.22 -22.41 1.92
CA PHE A 27 17.90 -22.22 3.33
C PHE A 27 16.96 -21.02 3.55
N PHE A 28 17.23 -19.87 2.92
CA PHE A 28 16.35 -18.71 3.00
C PHE A 28 15.00 -18.90 2.29
N TYR A 29 14.97 -19.65 1.19
CA TYR A 29 13.72 -19.99 0.51
C TYR A 29 12.79 -20.84 1.40
N CYS A 30 13.36 -21.78 2.17
CA CYS A 30 12.61 -22.59 3.12
C CYS A 30 12.22 -21.84 4.41
N ASN A 31 12.92 -20.76 4.74
CA ASN A 31 12.72 -19.97 5.96
C ASN A 31 12.48 -18.48 5.59
N PRO A 32 11.39 -18.16 4.85
CA PRO A 32 11.14 -16.80 4.37
C PRO A 32 10.98 -15.78 5.50
N GLU A 33 10.64 -16.22 6.72
CA GLU A 33 10.59 -15.39 7.93
C GLU A 33 11.95 -14.81 8.34
N LEU A 34 13.06 -15.46 7.98
CA LEU A 34 14.42 -14.94 8.23
C LEU A 34 14.78 -13.81 7.27
N LEU A 35 14.15 -13.78 6.09
CA LEU A 35 14.24 -12.71 5.09
C LEU A 35 13.07 -11.72 5.16
N ALA A 36 12.16 -11.88 6.12
CA ALA A 36 11.05 -10.96 6.33
C ALA A 36 11.55 -9.64 6.91
N GLU A 37 12.44 -8.95 6.17
CA GLU A 37 12.50 -7.51 6.24
C GLU A 37 11.10 -7.02 5.96
N ARG A 38 10.44 -6.56 7.03
CA ARG A 38 9.26 -5.73 6.94
C ARG A 38 9.63 -4.65 5.93
N GLY A 39 8.98 -4.69 4.76
CA GLY A 39 9.27 -3.73 3.71
C GLY A 39 9.29 -2.32 4.30
N THR A 40 10.07 -1.41 3.73
CA THR A 40 10.18 -0.04 4.25
C THR A 40 8.85 0.74 4.30
N ASN A 41 7.79 0.15 3.75
CA ASN A 41 6.41 0.64 3.84
C ASN A 41 5.99 0.71 5.30
N LYS A 42 5.26 1.76 5.64
CA LYS A 42 4.65 1.94 6.96
C LYS A 42 3.28 1.27 7.05
N GLY A 43 2.57 1.17 5.92
CA GLY A 43 1.33 0.41 5.79
C GLY A 43 1.56 -1.10 5.68
N GLU A 44 0.50 -1.85 5.95
CA GLU A 44 0.47 -3.31 5.74
C GLU A 44 0.31 -3.60 4.26
N LEU A 45 1.28 -4.32 3.68
CA LEU A 45 1.20 -4.79 2.31
C LEU A 45 0.10 -5.84 2.19
N LEU A 46 -0.84 -5.61 1.27
CA LEU A 46 -1.89 -6.56 0.98
C LEU A 46 -1.29 -7.76 0.23
N THR A 47 -1.34 -8.94 0.85
CA THR A 47 -0.82 -10.19 0.28
C THR A 47 -1.73 -10.78 -0.78
N SER A 48 -3.00 -10.38 -0.80
CA SER A 48 -3.96 -10.74 -1.82
C SER A 48 -4.38 -9.48 -2.58
N PRO A 49 -4.17 -9.41 -3.90
CA PRO A 49 -4.54 -8.24 -4.69
C PRO A 49 -6.05 -8.06 -4.70
N PHE A 50 -6.50 -6.91 -4.23
CA PHE A 50 -7.91 -6.51 -4.29
C PHE A 50 -8.10 -5.53 -5.45
N PHE A 51 -8.68 -6.03 -6.54
CA PHE A 51 -8.89 -5.26 -7.75
C PHE A 51 -10.25 -4.53 -7.72
N MET A 52 -10.23 -3.21 -7.92
CA MET A 52 -11.40 -2.35 -8.08
C MET A 52 -11.26 -1.54 -9.37
N PRO A 53 -11.80 -2.03 -10.50
CA PRO A 53 -11.66 -1.35 -11.79
C PRO A 53 -12.27 0.06 -11.79
N GLU A 54 -13.21 0.34 -10.90
CA GLU A 54 -13.82 1.65 -10.77
C GLU A 54 -12.89 2.72 -10.17
N LEU A 55 -11.79 2.31 -9.51
CA LEU A 55 -10.74 3.22 -9.06
C LEU A 55 -9.83 3.64 -10.22
N LYS A 56 -9.81 2.89 -11.32
CA LYS A 56 -9.02 3.23 -12.50
C LYS A 56 -9.67 4.41 -13.22
N LYS A 57 -8.97 5.54 -13.25
CA LYS A 57 -9.41 6.77 -13.93
C LYS A 57 -8.57 7.07 -15.16
N ASN A 58 -9.04 8.02 -15.97
CA ASN A 58 -8.27 8.61 -17.07
C ASN A 58 -8.10 10.12 -16.82
N PRO A 59 -6.86 10.63 -16.63
CA PRO A 59 -5.60 9.87 -16.60
C PRO A 59 -5.48 8.96 -15.37
N ALA A 60 -4.69 7.90 -15.51
CA ALA A 60 -4.47 6.91 -14.45
C ALA A 60 -3.62 7.51 -13.33
N LYS A 61 -4.11 7.41 -12.09
CA LYS A 61 -3.54 8.08 -10.92
C LYS A 61 -3.60 7.17 -9.70
N TRP A 62 -2.65 7.33 -8.80
CA TRP A 62 -2.72 6.71 -7.49
C TRP A 62 -3.93 7.25 -6.72
N SER A 63 -4.50 6.45 -5.81
CA SER A 63 -5.66 6.88 -5.03
C SER A 63 -5.48 6.57 -3.55
N LEU A 64 -5.78 7.55 -2.69
CA LEU A 64 -5.98 7.35 -1.26
C LEU A 64 -7.46 7.01 -1.05
N VAL A 65 -7.75 5.78 -0.62
CA VAL A 65 -9.12 5.28 -0.47
C VAL A 65 -9.45 5.18 1.00
N LEU A 66 -10.45 5.93 1.46
CA LEU A 66 -11.04 5.75 2.78
C LEU A 66 -12.22 4.79 2.68
N TRP A 67 -12.07 3.60 3.24
CA TRP A 67 -13.17 2.66 3.41
C TRP A 67 -13.95 2.98 4.68
N SER A 68 -15.23 3.29 4.53
CA SER A 68 -16.18 3.52 5.62
C SER A 68 -17.48 2.76 5.33
N PRO A 69 -17.65 1.53 5.85
CA PRO A 69 -18.79 0.68 5.51
C PRO A 69 -20.14 1.28 5.96
N ASP A 70 -20.14 1.98 7.10
CA ASP A 70 -21.31 2.61 7.71
C ASP A 70 -21.47 4.08 7.30
N ALA A 71 -22.33 4.83 8.00
CA ALA A 71 -22.48 6.28 7.78
C ALA A 71 -21.15 7.01 8.02
N CYS A 72 -20.80 7.94 7.11
CA CYS A 72 -19.60 8.76 7.25
C CYS A 72 -19.94 10.00 8.09
N GLU A 73 -19.75 9.88 9.40
CA GLU A 73 -19.96 10.94 10.39
C GLU A 73 -18.64 11.66 10.73
N HIS A 74 -18.55 12.30 11.89
CA HIS A 74 -17.43 13.17 12.28
C HIS A 74 -16.05 12.52 12.13
N GLN A 75 -15.84 11.28 12.61
CA GLN A 75 -14.53 10.63 12.52
C GLN A 75 -14.13 10.35 11.06
N CYS A 76 -15.09 9.98 10.22
CA CYS A 76 -14.86 9.73 8.80
C CYS A 76 -14.53 11.03 8.06
N ALA A 77 -15.29 12.10 8.32
CA ALA A 77 -15.02 13.44 7.77
C ALA A 77 -13.62 13.96 8.17
N GLN A 78 -13.27 13.86 9.47
CA GLN A 78 -11.93 14.23 9.94
C GLN A 78 -10.82 13.46 9.23
N LYS A 79 -11.04 12.17 8.96
CA LYS A 79 -10.07 11.34 8.25
C LYS A 79 -9.97 11.69 6.77
N LEU A 80 -11.06 12.08 6.11
CA LEU A 80 -11.00 12.64 4.76
C LEU A 80 -10.18 13.92 4.72
N ASP A 81 -10.39 14.84 5.68
CA ASP A 81 -9.62 16.08 5.77
C ASP A 81 -8.12 15.81 5.99
N GLU A 82 -7.78 14.81 6.82
CA GLU A 82 -6.40 14.37 7.00
C GLU A 82 -5.79 13.86 5.70
N LEU A 83 -6.52 13.05 4.93
CA LEU A 83 -6.06 12.57 3.63
C LEU A 83 -5.93 13.71 2.61
N ALA A 84 -6.84 14.70 2.63
CA ALA A 84 -6.76 15.91 1.82
C ALA A 84 -5.49 16.70 2.15
N ARG A 85 -5.15 16.85 3.43
CA ARG A 85 -3.88 17.46 3.87
C ARG A 85 -2.65 16.65 3.46
N VAL A 86 -2.70 15.32 3.52
CA VAL A 86 -1.63 14.45 3.00
C VAL A 86 -1.42 14.71 1.51
N ARG A 87 -2.50 14.76 0.73
CA ARG A 87 -2.47 15.05 -0.70
C ARG A 87 -1.83 16.42 -0.98
N LEU A 88 -2.26 17.47 -0.26
CA LEU A 88 -1.68 18.82 -0.37
C LEU A 88 -0.18 18.85 -0.04
N ALA A 89 0.25 18.11 0.98
CA ALA A 89 1.66 18.03 1.38
C ALA A 89 2.58 17.40 0.31
N LEU A 90 2.02 16.73 -0.70
CA LEU A 90 2.79 16.15 -1.82
C LEU A 90 3.26 17.19 -2.84
N GLY A 91 2.80 18.44 -2.77
CA GLY A 91 3.27 19.55 -3.60
C GLY A 91 3.08 19.26 -5.08
N ARG A 92 4.18 19.11 -5.84
CA ARG A 92 4.13 18.85 -7.29
C ARG A 92 3.35 17.59 -7.69
N TYR A 93 3.20 16.62 -6.78
CA TYR A 93 2.45 15.38 -7.03
C TYR A 93 0.99 15.45 -6.56
N LEU A 94 0.52 16.59 -6.06
CA LEU A 94 -0.88 16.79 -5.60
C LEU A 94 -1.90 16.30 -6.65
N TYR A 95 -1.68 16.64 -7.91
CA TYR A 95 -2.58 16.31 -9.01
C TYR A 95 -2.49 14.86 -9.48
N GLU A 96 -1.50 14.09 -9.02
CA GLU A 96 -1.31 12.66 -9.35
C GLU A 96 -2.04 11.72 -8.40
N ILE A 97 -2.75 12.28 -7.40
CA ILE A 97 -3.41 11.53 -6.34
C ILE A 97 -4.91 11.88 -6.29
N ASN A 98 -5.75 10.86 -6.41
CA ASN A 98 -7.17 10.98 -6.09
C ASN A 98 -7.42 10.64 -4.62
N ILE A 99 -8.52 11.15 -4.07
CA ILE A 99 -9.03 10.71 -2.77
C ILE A 99 -10.44 10.18 -3.00
N VAL A 100 -10.70 8.97 -2.51
CA VAL A 100 -11.96 8.28 -2.72
C VAL A 100 -12.54 7.85 -1.38
N LEU A 101 -13.74 8.34 -1.05
CA LEU A 101 -14.57 7.78 0.01
C LEU A 101 -15.31 6.57 -0.56
N LEU A 102 -15.02 5.39 -0.03
CA LEU A 102 -15.63 4.12 -0.40
C LEU A 102 -16.60 3.68 0.70
N MET A 103 -17.86 3.45 0.34
CA MET A 103 -18.92 3.08 1.29
C MET A 103 -19.73 1.88 0.80
N THR A 104 -20.53 1.28 1.68
CA THR A 104 -21.57 0.34 1.24
C THR A 104 -22.75 1.08 0.60
N GLY A 105 -23.46 0.42 -0.33
CA GLY A 105 -24.60 1.00 -1.05
C GLY A 105 -25.75 1.50 -0.16
N LYS A 106 -25.87 0.98 1.07
CA LYS A 106 -26.92 1.36 2.02
C LYS A 106 -26.61 2.65 2.78
N SER A 107 -25.33 3.00 2.91
CA SER A 107 -24.87 4.14 3.69
C SER A 107 -25.05 5.46 2.92
N LYS A 108 -25.35 6.54 3.65
CA LYS A 108 -25.46 7.90 3.11
C LYS A 108 -24.48 8.82 3.85
N PRO A 109 -23.58 9.51 3.14
CA PRO A 109 -22.77 10.57 3.74
C PRO A 109 -23.65 11.80 4.01
N ASP A 110 -23.21 12.63 4.96
CA ASP A 110 -23.83 13.92 5.27
C ASP A 110 -23.85 14.83 4.02
N PRO A 111 -25.00 15.45 3.67
CA PRO A 111 -25.08 16.45 2.61
C PRO A 111 -24.01 17.56 2.67
N GLN A 112 -23.62 18.02 3.86
CA GLN A 112 -22.58 19.04 4.02
C GLN A 112 -21.20 18.49 3.64
N LEU A 113 -20.91 17.25 4.04
CA LEU A 113 -19.69 16.56 3.64
C LEU A 113 -19.64 16.38 2.12
N LEU A 114 -20.77 16.03 1.49
CA LEU A 114 -20.84 15.88 0.03
C LEU A 114 -20.55 17.17 -0.72
N ALA A 115 -20.99 18.32 -0.20
CA ALA A 115 -20.66 19.63 -0.79
C ALA A 115 -19.15 19.90 -0.69
N THR A 116 -18.57 19.70 0.50
CA THR A 116 -17.13 19.88 0.75
C THR A 116 -16.28 18.96 -0.15
N MET A 117 -16.65 17.69 -0.25
CA MET A 117 -15.98 16.73 -1.13
C MET A 117 -15.97 17.18 -2.59
N ARG A 118 -17.08 17.77 -3.07
CA ARG A 118 -17.17 18.27 -4.45
C ARG A 118 -16.23 19.45 -4.69
N GLU A 119 -16.13 20.36 -3.73
CA GLU A 119 -15.23 21.52 -3.80
C GLU A 119 -13.75 21.09 -3.78
N GLU A 120 -13.41 20.08 -2.98
CA GLU A 120 -12.06 19.54 -2.87
C GLU A 120 -11.69 18.51 -3.95
N GLY A 121 -12.63 18.16 -4.84
CA GLY A 121 -12.42 17.14 -5.87
C GLY A 121 -12.14 15.75 -5.29
N LEU A 122 -12.87 15.37 -4.23
CA LEU A 122 -12.89 14.03 -3.65
C LEU A 122 -14.04 13.22 -4.27
N ASP A 123 -13.80 11.94 -4.47
CA ASP A 123 -14.80 11.06 -5.06
C ASP A 123 -15.59 10.30 -4.01
N LEU A 124 -16.87 10.06 -4.29
CA LEU A 124 -17.68 9.10 -3.56
C LEU A 124 -17.93 7.87 -4.43
N MET A 125 -17.62 6.69 -3.88
CA MET A 125 -17.90 5.41 -4.50
C MET A 125 -18.71 4.53 -3.55
N LYS A 126 -19.71 3.83 -4.08
CA LYS A 126 -20.55 2.89 -3.33
C LYS A 126 -20.42 1.48 -3.86
N LEU A 127 -20.07 0.54 -2.99
CA LEU A 127 -20.04 -0.89 -3.30
C LEU A 127 -21.41 -1.54 -3.11
N LYS A 128 -21.83 -2.31 -4.10
CA LYS A 128 -23.05 -3.14 -4.03
C LYS A 128 -22.87 -4.32 -3.06
N SER A 129 -21.68 -4.93 -3.05
CA SER A 129 -21.27 -5.94 -2.08
C SER A 129 -19.87 -5.61 -1.56
N ALA A 130 -19.70 -5.64 -0.24
CA ALA A 130 -18.41 -5.40 0.39
C ALA A 130 -17.68 -6.74 0.54
N LYS A 131 -16.59 -6.93 -0.20
CA LYS A 131 -15.56 -7.94 0.12
C LYS A 131 -14.45 -7.37 1.02
N LEU A 132 -14.64 -6.13 1.48
CA LEU A 132 -13.73 -5.43 2.40
C LEU A 132 -14.12 -5.71 3.86
N PRO A 133 -13.21 -5.47 4.82
CA PRO A 133 -13.48 -5.68 6.24
C PRO A 133 -14.69 -4.89 6.75
N VAL A 134 -15.27 -5.34 7.85
CA VAL A 134 -16.44 -4.68 8.49
C VAL A 134 -16.05 -3.34 9.14
N PHE A 135 -14.76 -3.09 9.36
CA PHE A 135 -14.26 -1.89 10.01
C PHE A 135 -13.59 -0.94 8.99
N SER A 136 -13.61 0.35 9.32
CA SER A 136 -13.01 1.39 8.49
C SER A 136 -11.50 1.24 8.38
N ARG A 137 -10.98 1.47 7.17
CA ARG A 137 -9.54 1.40 6.86
C ARG A 137 -9.18 2.43 5.81
N ILE A 138 -7.89 2.74 5.73
CA ILE A 138 -7.33 3.54 4.65
C ILE A 138 -6.55 2.60 3.75
N TYR A 139 -6.67 2.79 2.44
CA TYR A 139 -5.90 2.04 1.45
C TYR A 139 -5.18 3.00 0.50
N ILE A 140 -4.05 2.53 -0.02
CA ILE A 140 -3.44 3.10 -1.22
C ILE A 140 -3.78 2.17 -2.39
N ALA A 141 -4.39 2.73 -3.43
CA ALA A 141 -4.65 2.06 -4.69
C ALA A 141 -3.69 2.54 -5.77
N ASP A 142 -3.20 1.61 -6.59
CA ASP A 142 -2.38 1.93 -7.75
C ASP A 142 -3.21 2.53 -8.91
N PRO A 143 -2.56 3.04 -9.97
CA PRO A 143 -3.26 3.60 -11.13
C PRO A 143 -4.14 2.61 -11.90
N GLU A 144 -3.92 1.31 -11.72
CA GLU A 144 -4.70 0.25 -12.36
C GLU A 144 -5.94 -0.15 -11.53
N GLY A 145 -6.05 0.30 -10.29
CA GLY A 145 -7.17 0.05 -9.38
C GLY A 145 -6.94 -1.11 -8.41
N PHE A 146 -5.70 -1.56 -8.22
CA PHE A 146 -5.36 -2.53 -7.17
C PHE A 146 -5.10 -1.82 -5.85
N LEU A 147 -5.74 -2.29 -4.77
CA LEU A 147 -5.31 -1.92 -3.42
C LEU A 147 -3.98 -2.60 -3.12
N VAL A 148 -2.98 -1.81 -2.74
CA VAL A 148 -1.61 -2.31 -2.49
C VAL A 148 -1.20 -2.21 -1.03
N LEU A 149 -1.53 -1.11 -0.35
CA LEU A 149 -1.21 -0.91 1.06
C LEU A 149 -2.50 -0.64 1.82
N SER A 150 -2.53 -1.08 3.08
CA SER A 150 -3.62 -0.78 4.00
C SER A 150 -3.09 -0.21 5.31
N TYR A 151 -3.90 0.65 5.92
CA TYR A 151 -3.63 1.29 7.20
C TYR A 151 -4.87 1.19 8.07
N SER A 152 -4.63 1.11 9.38
CA SER A 152 -5.70 1.34 10.36
C SER A 152 -6.23 2.77 10.27
N ILE A 153 -7.46 2.99 10.72
CA ILE A 153 -8.11 4.31 10.68
C ILE A 153 -7.40 5.35 11.57
N ASP A 154 -6.67 4.90 12.58
CA ASP A 154 -5.87 5.71 13.51
C ASP A 154 -4.41 5.88 13.06
N ALA A 155 -4.05 5.40 11.87
CA ALA A 155 -2.68 5.52 11.36
C ALA A 155 -2.21 6.97 11.27
N ASN A 156 -0.91 7.17 11.53
CA ASN A 156 -0.29 8.49 11.46
C ASN A 156 -0.30 8.99 10.00
N PRO A 157 -0.87 10.17 9.70
CA PRO A 157 -0.88 10.72 8.33
C PRO A 157 0.52 10.88 7.72
N LYS A 158 1.56 11.05 8.55
CA LYS A 158 2.96 11.12 8.11
C LYS A 158 3.44 9.82 7.48
N ASP A 159 2.95 8.68 7.95
CA ASP A 159 3.31 7.36 7.44
C ASP A 159 2.69 7.13 6.05
N ILE A 160 1.40 7.48 5.90
CA ILE A 160 0.69 7.47 4.62
C ILE A 160 1.41 8.40 3.62
N TYR A 161 1.78 9.61 4.05
CA TYR A 161 2.53 10.58 3.24
C TYR A 161 3.86 9.99 2.72
N HIS A 162 4.66 9.33 3.58
CA HIS A 162 5.96 8.79 3.16
C HIS A 162 5.79 7.71 2.10
N ASP A 163 4.84 6.81 2.29
CA ASP A 163 4.61 5.69 1.38
C ASP A 163 4.05 6.19 0.04
N ILE A 164 3.00 7.01 0.04
CA ILE A 164 2.41 7.53 -1.20
C ILE A 164 3.39 8.41 -1.98
N LYS A 165 4.20 9.24 -1.29
CA LYS A 165 5.25 10.06 -1.92
C LYS A 165 6.27 9.19 -2.65
N ARG A 166 6.67 8.07 -2.04
CA ARG A 166 7.63 7.15 -2.65
C ARG A 166 7.04 6.43 -3.86
N LEU A 167 5.77 6.05 -3.80
CA LEU A 167 5.07 5.36 -4.88
C LEU A 167 4.89 6.27 -6.10
N VAL A 168 4.43 7.51 -5.90
CA VAL A 168 4.23 8.46 -7.00
C VAL A 168 5.54 8.95 -7.61
N ALA A 169 6.59 9.15 -6.80
CA ALA A 169 7.88 9.63 -7.29
C ALA A 169 8.68 8.61 -8.12
N ARG A 170 8.27 7.34 -8.15
CA ARG A 170 8.92 6.29 -8.97
C ARG A 170 8.21 6.05 -10.30
N ASN A 171 6.96 6.49 -10.43
CA ASN A 171 6.10 6.24 -11.59
C ASN A 171 5.90 7.47 -12.49
N GLY A 172 6.48 8.63 -12.14
CA GLY A 172 6.52 9.84 -12.96
C GLY A 172 7.95 10.30 -13.16
#